data_AF-A0A1A2V2C3-F1
#
_entry.id   AF-A0A1A2V2C3-F1
#
_cell.length_a   1.000
_cell.length_b   1.000
_cell.length_c   1.000
_cell.angle_alpha   90.00
_cell.angle_beta   90.00
_cell.angle_gamma   90.00
#
_symmetry.space_group_name_H-M   'P 1'
#
loop_
_entity.id
_entity.type
_entity.pdbx_description
1 polymer ?
#
loop_
_entity_poly.entity_id
_entity_poly.type
_entity_poly.pdbx_seq_one_letter_code
_entity_poly.pdbx_strand_id
1 'polypeptide(L)'
;MDLKWWPVAAIGAACLLAVVALAAWLPMTAARRRLRPLANVARLTRLPEYAKVARLRSLSTIVTLVVLTVMFGAASWAAARPAVPSNDFDAAHPEDIMLCVGQPVTDAATAELLDYFARQAGASPPRQRIGLTSVNRRLVPLTRDHQYAVARFGEYAGAHAAQQAAFAPAVPYTDYAASVNDVLALCMSGFPPIEKGGTHRRSVIYLGPSDLRAAGDSRAALFSDAGVRDVAEHAGTQLNVIDTAPSPASASLVTLAQRTGGRYLAPGRGSVIEAINEIRAHAPPPRLADGTVVTADVRDDPVVPLVIALLSATVLSVALLVLRR
;
A
#
# COMPACT_ATOMS: atom_id res chain seq x y z
N MET A 1 2.79 -5.42 -5.60
CA MET A 1 2.97 -6.88 -5.41
C MET A 1 4.39 -7.07 -4.96
N ASP A 2 4.58 -7.43 -3.69
CA ASP A 2 5.91 -7.78 -3.19
C ASP A 2 6.22 -9.23 -3.57
N LEU A 3 7.42 -9.47 -4.09
CA LEU A 3 7.92 -10.81 -4.39
C LEU A 3 8.66 -11.32 -3.15
N LYS A 4 8.02 -12.22 -2.41
CA LYS A 4 8.61 -12.84 -1.21
C LYS A 4 9.90 -13.62 -1.54
N TRP A 5 10.05 -14.07 -2.79
CA TRP A 5 11.22 -14.81 -3.31
C TRP A 5 11.75 -14.21 -4.62
N TRP A 6 12.01 -12.90 -4.65
CA TRP A 6 12.62 -12.24 -5.80
C TRP A 6 13.91 -12.92 -6.34
N PRO A 7 14.77 -13.57 -5.52
CA PRO A 7 15.96 -14.25 -6.04
C PRO A 7 15.63 -15.42 -6.97
N VAL A 8 14.50 -16.10 -6.77
CA VAL A 8 14.07 -17.22 -7.63
C VAL A 8 13.71 -16.73 -9.03
N ALA A 9 13.02 -15.59 -9.12
CA ALA A 9 12.73 -14.94 -10.40
C ALA A 9 14.02 -14.48 -11.11
N ALA A 10 14.98 -13.92 -10.36
CA ALA A 10 16.27 -13.51 -10.88
C ALA A 10 17.11 -14.70 -11.39
N ILE A 11 17.15 -15.81 -10.65
CA ILE A 11 17.84 -17.04 -11.05
C ILE A 11 17.16 -17.66 -12.28
N GLY A 12 15.83 -17.71 -12.31
CA GLY A 12 15.07 -18.18 -13.48
C GLY A 12 15.43 -17.38 -14.74
N ALA A 13 15.41 -16.04 -14.65
CA ALA A 13 15.81 -15.18 -15.76
C ALA A 13 17.28 -15.39 -16.18
N ALA A 14 18.19 -15.55 -15.22
CA ALA A 14 19.59 -15.83 -15.49
C ALA A 14 19.79 -17.19 -16.19
N CYS A 15 19.08 -18.23 -15.76
CA CYS A 15 19.09 -19.54 -16.41
C CYS A 15 18.54 -19.46 -17.84
N LEU A 16 17.46 -18.70 -18.07
CA LEU A 16 16.93 -18.49 -19.42
C LEU A 16 17.96 -17.81 -20.33
N LEU A 17 18.60 -16.74 -19.86
CA LEU A 17 19.66 -16.05 -20.59
C LEU A 17 20.85 -16.96 -20.87
N ALA A 18 21.24 -17.79 -19.90
CA ALA A 18 22.31 -18.76 -20.06
C ALA A 18 21.97 -19.80 -21.13
N VAL A 19 20.74 -20.33 -21.16
CA VAL A 19 20.30 -21.28 -22.21
C VAL A 19 20.26 -20.63 -23.58
N VAL A 20 19.78 -19.38 -23.69
CA VAL A 20 19.77 -18.62 -24.96
C VAL A 20 21.19 -18.36 -25.45
N ALA A 21 22.09 -17.93 -24.56
CA ALA A 21 23.49 -17.70 -24.88
C ALA A 21 24.18 -19.00 -25.30
N LEU A 22 23.95 -20.10 -24.57
CA LEU A 22 24.48 -21.42 -24.91
C LEU A 22 23.96 -21.89 -26.26
N ALA A 23 22.67 -21.71 -26.57
CA ALA A 23 22.08 -22.08 -27.85
C ALA A 23 22.64 -21.24 -29.03
N ALA A 24 22.92 -19.96 -28.80
CA ALA A 24 23.58 -19.10 -29.80
C ALA A 24 25.05 -19.49 -30.01
N TRP A 25 25.71 -20.02 -28.97
CA TRP A 25 27.13 -20.38 -28.99
C TRP A 25 27.38 -21.82 -29.43
N LEU A 26 26.42 -22.73 -29.28
CA LEU A 26 26.50 -24.11 -29.72
C LEU A 26 26.47 -24.16 -31.26
N PRO A 27 27.60 -24.44 -31.90
CA PRO A 27 27.63 -24.43 -33.35
C PRO A 27 26.84 -25.65 -33.85
N MET A 28 25.88 -25.44 -34.77
CA MET A 28 25.09 -26.49 -35.46
C MET A 28 25.94 -27.39 -36.38
N THR A 29 27.21 -27.57 -36.05
CA THR A 29 28.18 -28.41 -36.75
C THR A 29 27.75 -29.87 -36.78
N ALA A 30 27.04 -30.35 -35.76
CA ALA A 30 26.47 -31.70 -35.74
C ALA A 30 25.38 -31.89 -36.83
N ALA A 31 24.56 -30.87 -37.10
CA ALA A 31 23.55 -30.93 -38.16
C ALA A 31 24.18 -30.89 -39.57
N ARG A 32 25.32 -30.19 -39.74
CA ARG A 32 26.07 -30.18 -41.00
C ARG A 32 26.80 -31.50 -41.30
N ARG A 33 27.18 -32.28 -40.30
CA ARG A 33 27.99 -33.51 -40.49
C ARG A 33 27.24 -34.69 -41.10
N ARG A 34 25.90 -34.66 -41.16
CA ARG A 34 25.07 -35.72 -41.79
C ARG A 34 24.44 -35.33 -43.12
N LEU A 35 24.69 -34.13 -43.63
CA LEU A 35 24.20 -33.73 -44.95
C LEU A 35 25.12 -34.36 -46.00
N ARG A 36 24.71 -35.49 -46.58
CA ARG A 36 25.38 -36.03 -47.78
C ARG A 36 25.36 -34.94 -48.86
N PRO A 37 26.51 -34.60 -49.47
CA PRO A 37 26.55 -33.63 -50.55
C PRO A 37 25.74 -34.20 -51.73
N LEU A 38 24.56 -33.64 -51.94
CA LEU A 38 23.73 -33.91 -53.11
C LEU A 38 24.11 -32.90 -54.20
N ALA A 39 24.29 -33.35 -55.44
CA ALA A 39 24.49 -32.42 -56.56
C ALA A 39 23.19 -31.63 -56.84
N ASN A 40 23.31 -30.39 -57.32
CA ASN A 40 22.17 -29.53 -57.72
C ASN A 40 21.17 -29.11 -56.61
N VAL A 41 21.62 -29.01 -55.36
CA VAL A 41 20.80 -28.51 -54.23
C VAL A 41 20.20 -27.12 -54.49
N ALA A 42 20.93 -26.25 -55.20
CA ALA A 42 20.50 -24.89 -55.52
C ALA A 42 19.25 -24.82 -56.41
N ARG A 43 18.96 -25.88 -57.17
CA ARG A 43 17.75 -25.96 -58.01
C ARG A 43 16.55 -26.46 -57.23
N LEU A 44 16.76 -27.40 -56.30
CA LEU A 44 15.73 -27.94 -55.41
C LEU A 44 15.31 -26.94 -54.32
N THR A 45 16.23 -26.13 -53.78
CA THR A 45 15.90 -25.12 -52.76
C THR A 45 15.25 -23.86 -53.30
N ARG A 46 15.31 -23.62 -54.62
CA ARG A 46 14.65 -22.49 -55.31
C ARG A 46 13.20 -22.76 -55.71
N LEU A 47 12.70 -23.98 -55.53
CA LEU A 47 11.29 -24.29 -55.76
C LEU A 47 10.41 -23.51 -54.75
N PRO A 48 9.37 -22.79 -55.21
CA PRO A 48 8.54 -21.97 -54.33
C PRO A 48 7.81 -22.80 -53.27
N GLU A 49 7.51 -24.07 -53.55
CA GLU A 49 6.94 -24.99 -52.57
C GLU A 49 7.92 -25.34 -51.44
N TYR A 50 9.20 -25.53 -51.75
CA TYR A 50 10.23 -25.78 -50.74
C TYR A 50 10.45 -24.55 -49.84
N ALA A 51 10.46 -23.35 -50.42
CA ALA A 51 10.56 -22.10 -49.67
C ALA A 51 9.36 -21.87 -48.73
N LYS A 52 8.15 -22.24 -49.15
CA LYS A 52 6.94 -22.19 -48.31
C LYS A 52 7.04 -23.16 -47.12
N VAL A 53 7.42 -24.42 -47.36
CA VAL A 53 7.58 -25.42 -46.30
C VAL A 53 8.70 -25.05 -45.33
N ALA A 54 9.83 -24.54 -45.84
CA ALA A 54 10.94 -24.06 -45.01
C ALA A 54 10.55 -22.87 -44.14
N ARG A 55 9.76 -21.92 -44.67
CA ARG A 55 9.26 -20.75 -43.94
C ARG A 55 8.21 -21.12 -42.90
N LEU A 56 7.31 -22.05 -43.20
CA LEU A 56 6.34 -22.57 -42.24
C LEU A 56 7.05 -23.31 -41.10
N ARG A 57 8.08 -24.11 -41.42
CA ARG A 57 8.88 -24.80 -40.41
C ARG A 57 9.65 -23.82 -39.54
N SER A 58 10.28 -22.80 -40.12
CA SER A 58 11.01 -21.78 -39.33
C SER A 58 10.08 -20.93 -38.47
N LEU A 59 8.92 -20.50 -39.00
CA LEU A 59 7.89 -19.81 -38.23
C LEU A 59 7.40 -20.67 -37.07
N SER A 60 7.17 -21.96 -37.32
CA SER A 60 6.74 -22.85 -36.25
C SER A 60 7.80 -23.05 -35.17
N THR A 61 9.09 -23.13 -35.53
CA THR A 61 10.18 -23.19 -34.54
C THR A 61 10.24 -21.92 -33.70
N ILE A 62 10.05 -20.75 -34.33
CA ILE A 62 10.01 -19.44 -33.64
C ILE A 62 8.83 -19.38 -32.68
N VAL A 63 7.62 -19.77 -33.14
CA VAL A 63 6.41 -19.79 -32.30
C VAL A 63 6.59 -20.73 -31.10
N THR A 64 7.11 -21.94 -31.31
CA THR A 64 7.40 -22.89 -30.22
C THR A 64 8.38 -22.31 -29.21
N LEU A 65 9.44 -21.64 -29.68
CA LEU A 65 10.44 -21.01 -28.80
C LEU A 65 9.81 -19.87 -27.98
N VAL A 66 9.03 -18.99 -28.62
CA VAL A 66 8.33 -17.90 -27.93
C VAL A 66 7.38 -18.45 -26.86
N VAL A 67 6.55 -19.43 -27.20
CA VAL A 67 5.59 -20.02 -26.26
C VAL A 67 6.30 -20.69 -25.07
N LEU A 68 7.42 -21.38 -25.31
CA LEU A 68 8.24 -21.95 -24.24
C LEU A 68 8.83 -20.87 -23.32
N THR A 69 9.30 -19.75 -23.87
CA THR A 69 9.82 -18.64 -23.05
C THR A 69 8.74 -18.00 -22.20
N VAL A 70 7.52 -17.81 -22.73
CA VAL A 70 6.38 -17.27 -22.00
C VAL A 70 5.95 -18.24 -20.90
N MET A 71 5.88 -19.54 -21.19
CA MET A 71 5.53 -20.58 -20.21
C MET A 71 6.57 -20.63 -19.07
N PHE A 72 7.86 -20.56 -19.40
CA PHE A 72 8.93 -20.53 -18.41
C PHE A 72 8.89 -19.26 -17.55
N GLY A 73 8.63 -18.10 -18.15
CA GLY A 73 8.43 -16.85 -17.43
C GLY A 73 7.25 -16.92 -16.46
N ALA A 74 6.12 -17.45 -16.91
CA ALA A 74 4.93 -17.63 -16.08
C ALA A 74 5.16 -18.62 -14.92
N ALA A 75 5.86 -19.73 -15.17
CA ALA A 75 6.22 -20.69 -14.14
C ALA A 75 7.20 -20.12 -13.11
N SER A 76 8.20 -19.34 -13.58
CA SER A 76 9.14 -18.64 -12.70
C SER A 76 8.43 -17.59 -11.84
N TRP A 77 7.45 -16.90 -12.43
CA TRP A 77 6.65 -15.92 -11.71
C TRP A 77 5.71 -16.57 -10.69
N ALA A 78 5.06 -17.69 -11.03
CA ALA A 78 4.29 -18.47 -10.06
C ALA A 78 5.16 -19.00 -8.92
N ALA A 79 6.37 -19.49 -9.23
CA ALA A 79 7.34 -19.97 -8.24
C ALA A 79 7.85 -18.85 -7.32
N ALA A 80 7.87 -17.61 -7.80
CA ALA A 80 8.19 -16.44 -7.00
C ALA A 80 7.12 -16.09 -5.96
N ARG A 81 5.99 -16.82 -5.94
CA ARG A 81 4.91 -16.74 -4.95
C ARG A 81 4.46 -15.29 -4.78
N PRO A 82 3.80 -14.72 -5.82
CA PRO A 82 3.28 -13.35 -5.75
C PRO A 82 2.35 -13.28 -4.55
N ALA A 83 2.66 -12.37 -3.63
CA ALA A 83 2.03 -12.34 -2.34
C ALA A 83 1.20 -11.06 -2.22
N VAL A 84 -0.04 -11.20 -1.75
CA VAL A 84 -0.97 -10.09 -1.54
C VAL A 84 -1.34 -10.05 -0.05
N PRO A 85 -1.43 -8.87 0.59
CA PRO A 85 -1.96 -8.76 1.94
C PRO A 85 -3.32 -9.46 2.04
N SER A 86 -3.50 -10.36 3.02
CA SER A 86 -4.78 -11.05 3.14
C SER A 86 -5.81 -10.14 3.80
N ASN A 87 -6.97 -9.99 3.16
CA ASN A 87 -8.12 -9.29 3.75
C ASN A 87 -8.61 -9.99 5.04
N ASP A 88 -8.39 -11.31 5.13
CA ASP A 88 -8.72 -12.11 6.32
C ASP A 88 -7.91 -11.67 7.55
N PHE A 89 -6.67 -11.19 7.35
CA PHE A 89 -5.82 -10.74 8.44
C PHE A 89 -6.25 -9.40 9.04
N ASP A 90 -6.59 -8.42 8.20
CA ASP A 90 -7.16 -7.15 8.65
C ASP A 90 -8.56 -7.34 9.23
N ALA A 91 -9.33 -8.28 8.68
CA ALA A 91 -10.57 -8.70 9.28
C ALA A 91 -10.34 -9.31 10.66
N ALA A 92 -9.30 -10.14 10.87
CA ALA A 92 -8.92 -10.78 12.14
C ALA A 92 -8.38 -9.80 13.20
N HIS A 93 -7.62 -8.78 12.75
CA HIS A 93 -6.97 -7.77 13.59
C HIS A 93 -7.42 -6.36 13.18
N PRO A 94 -8.65 -5.95 13.53
CA PRO A 94 -9.21 -4.68 13.11
C PRO A 94 -8.39 -3.49 13.60
N GLU A 95 -8.40 -2.41 12.82
CA GLU A 95 -7.78 -1.14 13.16
C GLU A 95 -8.85 -0.12 13.55
N ASP A 96 -8.57 0.64 14.61
CA ASP A 96 -9.30 1.81 15.04
C ASP A 96 -8.46 3.04 14.64
N ILE A 97 -8.97 3.86 13.73
CA ILE A 97 -8.29 5.07 13.23
C ILE A 97 -9.01 6.31 13.74
N MET A 98 -8.30 7.20 14.42
CA MET A 98 -8.82 8.52 14.79
C MET A 98 -8.07 9.60 14.01
N LEU A 99 -8.81 10.34 13.17
CA LEU A 99 -8.30 11.51 12.46
C LEU A 99 -8.39 12.74 13.36
N CYS A 100 -7.30 13.49 13.46
CA CYS A 100 -7.15 14.64 14.34
C CYS A 100 -6.73 15.83 13.53
N VAL A 101 -7.66 16.75 13.29
CA VAL A 101 -7.41 17.90 12.43
C VAL A 101 -7.24 19.15 13.29
N GLY A 102 -6.00 19.63 13.36
CA GLY A 102 -5.57 20.83 14.08
C GLY A 102 -5.70 22.12 13.27
N GLN A 103 -6.21 22.08 12.05
CA GLN A 103 -6.25 23.22 11.14
C GLN A 103 -7.65 23.44 10.53
N PRO A 104 -7.91 24.57 9.86
CA PRO A 104 -9.22 24.86 9.28
C PRO A 104 -9.67 23.80 8.26
N VAL A 105 -10.99 23.58 8.18
CA VAL A 105 -11.59 22.68 7.18
C VAL A 105 -11.47 23.22 5.75
N THR A 106 -11.30 24.53 5.60
CA THR A 106 -11.10 25.21 4.32
C THR A 106 -9.67 25.07 3.78
N ASP A 107 -8.76 24.48 4.57
CA ASP A 107 -7.39 24.22 4.12
C ASP A 107 -7.37 23.03 3.13
N ALA A 108 -6.58 23.16 2.06
CA ALA A 108 -6.50 22.16 1.01
C ALA A 108 -6.01 20.79 1.52
N ALA A 109 -5.06 20.77 2.46
CA ALA A 109 -4.55 19.53 3.04
C ALA A 109 -5.62 18.84 3.89
N THR A 110 -6.49 19.60 4.57
CA THR A 110 -7.63 19.04 5.31
C THR A 110 -8.64 18.40 4.37
N ALA A 111 -9.01 19.10 3.29
CA ALA A 111 -9.93 18.58 2.30
C ALA A 111 -9.40 17.28 1.67
N GLU A 112 -8.11 17.27 1.31
CA GLU A 112 -7.44 16.12 0.71
C GLU A 112 -7.38 14.90 1.65
N LEU A 113 -7.07 15.11 2.93
CA LEU A 113 -7.09 14.04 3.94
C LEU A 113 -8.50 13.48 4.13
N LEU A 114 -9.51 14.34 4.26
CA LEU A 114 -10.89 13.90 4.48
C LEU A 114 -11.46 13.17 3.26
N ASP A 115 -11.15 13.64 2.06
CA ASP A 115 -11.52 13.01 0.80
C ASP A 115 -10.84 11.64 0.62
N TYR A 116 -9.55 11.52 1.00
CA TYR A 116 -8.85 10.24 1.04
C TYR A 116 -9.55 9.23 1.96
N PHE A 117 -9.86 9.62 3.20
CA PHE A 117 -10.50 8.72 4.15
C PHE A 117 -11.99 8.47 3.85
N ALA A 118 -12.68 9.39 3.17
CA ALA A 118 -14.02 9.15 2.65
C ALA A 118 -14.00 8.01 1.62
N ARG A 119 -13.07 8.03 0.67
CA ARG A 119 -12.89 6.92 -0.29
C ARG A 119 -12.49 5.63 0.39
N GLN A 120 -11.54 5.69 1.34
CA GLN A 120 -11.03 4.50 2.00
C GLN A 120 -12.08 3.83 2.89
N ALA A 121 -12.85 4.61 3.67
CA ALA A 121 -13.88 4.08 4.56
C ALA A 121 -14.93 3.26 3.81
N GLY A 122 -15.28 3.65 2.57
CA GLY A 122 -16.22 2.88 1.74
C GLY A 122 -15.72 1.48 1.32
N ALA A 123 -14.42 1.24 1.37
CA ALA A 123 -13.77 -0.03 1.04
C ALA A 123 -13.18 -0.76 2.26
N SER A 124 -13.39 -0.23 3.47
CA SER A 124 -12.79 -0.75 4.70
C SER A 124 -13.40 -2.09 5.15
N PRO A 125 -12.62 -2.96 5.83
CA PRO A 125 -13.14 -4.18 6.44
C PRO A 125 -14.23 -3.89 7.49
N PRO A 126 -15.24 -4.76 7.66
CA PRO A 126 -16.41 -4.49 8.52
C PRO A 126 -16.11 -4.20 9.99
N ARG A 127 -14.97 -4.66 10.52
CA ARG A 127 -14.59 -4.48 11.93
C ARG A 127 -13.71 -3.25 12.17
N GLN A 128 -13.18 -2.62 11.12
CA GLN A 128 -12.39 -1.41 11.21
C GLN A 128 -13.27 -0.25 11.69
N ARG A 129 -12.76 0.55 12.62
CA ARG A 129 -13.44 1.76 13.07
C ARG A 129 -12.70 3.00 12.62
N ILE A 130 -13.44 4.05 12.30
CA ILE A 130 -12.87 5.35 11.97
C ILE A 130 -13.61 6.47 12.69
N GLY A 131 -12.88 7.50 13.09
CA GLY A 131 -13.41 8.69 13.76
C GLY A 131 -12.69 9.95 13.30
N LEU A 132 -13.29 11.10 13.61
CA LEU A 132 -12.75 12.42 13.29
C LEU A 132 -12.97 13.36 14.46
N THR A 133 -11.89 14.03 14.84
CA THR A 133 -11.83 15.04 15.88
C THR A 133 -11.18 16.29 15.30
N SER A 134 -11.83 17.43 15.54
CA SER A 134 -11.31 18.76 15.26
C SER A 134 -10.58 19.30 16.49
N VAL A 135 -10.07 20.53 16.41
CA VAL A 135 -9.36 21.22 17.51
C VAL A 135 -10.08 21.23 18.86
N ASN A 136 -11.42 21.21 18.90
CA ASN A 136 -12.17 21.35 20.16
C ASN A 136 -13.37 20.42 20.30
N ARG A 137 -13.65 19.57 19.31
CA ARG A 137 -14.77 18.64 19.38
C ARG A 137 -14.60 17.42 18.50
N ARG A 138 -15.24 16.33 18.90
CA ARG A 138 -15.37 15.11 18.11
C ARG A 138 -16.52 15.26 17.12
N LEU A 139 -16.20 15.21 15.83
CA LEU A 139 -17.15 15.38 14.73
C LEU A 139 -17.79 14.07 14.29
N VAL A 140 -17.00 12.99 14.35
CA VAL A 140 -17.41 11.62 14.07
C VAL A 140 -16.88 10.75 15.19
N PRO A 141 -17.75 10.14 16.04
CA PRO A 141 -17.28 9.17 17.02
C PRO A 141 -16.66 7.98 16.31
N LEU A 142 -15.76 7.28 17.00
CA LEU A 142 -15.13 6.08 16.46
C LEU A 142 -16.22 5.03 16.14
N THR A 143 -16.49 4.80 14.86
CA THR A 143 -17.66 4.04 14.41
C THR A 143 -17.29 2.99 13.37
N ARG A 144 -18.09 1.91 13.32
CA ARG A 144 -18.07 0.90 12.23
C ARG A 144 -19.09 1.20 11.13
N ASP A 145 -19.96 2.21 11.34
CA ASP A 145 -20.88 2.67 10.31
C ASP A 145 -20.09 3.49 9.28
N HIS A 146 -19.53 2.77 8.30
CA HIS A 146 -18.73 3.39 7.25
C HIS A 146 -19.57 4.29 6.35
N GLN A 147 -20.87 4.04 6.16
CA GLN A 147 -21.74 4.92 5.38
C GLN A 147 -21.90 6.27 6.05
N TYR A 148 -22.13 6.28 7.36
CA TYR A 148 -22.14 7.50 8.16
C TYR A 148 -20.78 8.22 8.10
N ALA A 149 -19.67 7.50 8.28
CA ALA A 149 -18.33 8.10 8.22
C ALA A 149 -18.02 8.71 6.85
N VAL A 150 -18.29 7.99 5.75
CA VAL A 150 -18.13 8.46 4.36
C VAL A 150 -18.92 9.74 4.13
N ALA A 151 -20.19 9.77 4.54
CA ALA A 151 -21.05 10.94 4.38
C ALA A 151 -20.49 12.16 5.13
N ARG A 152 -20.07 11.98 6.39
CA ARG A 152 -19.53 13.06 7.22
C ARG A 152 -18.18 13.56 6.71
N PHE A 153 -17.30 12.66 6.26
CA PHE A 153 -16.02 13.07 5.67
C PHE A 153 -16.20 13.77 4.34
N GLY A 154 -17.10 13.30 3.47
CA GLY A 154 -17.43 13.96 2.21
C GLY A 154 -18.03 15.36 2.41
N GLU A 155 -18.92 15.54 3.39
CA GLU A 155 -19.48 16.84 3.76
C GLU A 155 -18.39 17.85 4.15
N TYR A 156 -17.38 17.40 4.91
CA TYR A 156 -16.28 18.26 5.33
C TYR A 156 -15.17 18.42 4.28
N ALA A 157 -14.96 17.44 3.40
CA ALA A 157 -14.01 17.55 2.29
C ALA A 157 -14.45 18.61 1.27
N GLY A 158 -15.76 18.75 1.04
CA GLY A 158 -16.35 19.82 0.22
C GLY A 158 -16.65 21.11 0.98
N ALA A 159 -16.21 21.25 2.23
CA ALA A 159 -16.62 22.35 3.10
C ALA A 159 -16.17 23.71 2.58
N HIS A 160 -17.11 24.66 2.60
CA HIS A 160 -16.88 26.08 2.37
C HIS A 160 -16.88 26.83 3.72
N ALA A 161 -16.60 28.13 3.70
CA ALA A 161 -16.48 28.96 4.90
C ALA A 161 -17.67 28.83 5.88
N ALA A 162 -18.89 28.59 5.38
CA ALA A 162 -20.08 28.40 6.22
C ALA A 162 -20.00 27.16 7.14
N GLN A 163 -19.30 26.10 6.74
CA GLN A 163 -19.14 24.88 7.54
C GLN A 163 -17.95 24.96 8.49
N GLN A 164 -17.14 26.02 8.45
CA GLN A 164 -15.98 26.20 9.34
C GLN A 164 -16.42 26.26 10.81
N ALA A 165 -17.50 26.98 11.11
CA ALA A 165 -18.07 27.04 12.46
C ALA A 165 -18.62 25.68 12.92
N ALA A 166 -19.13 24.86 12.00
CA ALA A 166 -19.56 23.49 12.29
C ALA A 166 -18.39 22.50 12.33
N PHE A 167 -17.22 22.83 11.81
CA PHE A 167 -16.05 21.97 11.96
C PHE A 167 -15.36 22.23 13.30
N ALA A 168 -15.04 23.50 13.57
CA ALA A 168 -14.35 23.96 14.75
C ALA A 168 -14.93 25.31 15.18
N PRO A 169 -15.97 25.32 16.03
CA PRO A 169 -16.52 26.55 16.58
C PRO A 169 -15.44 27.36 17.29
N ALA A 170 -15.42 28.68 17.13
CA ALA A 170 -14.52 29.52 17.92
C ALA A 170 -14.98 29.54 19.39
N VAL A 171 -14.16 29.03 20.29
CA VAL A 171 -14.43 29.05 21.73
C VAL A 171 -13.35 29.89 22.42
N PRO A 172 -13.68 31.08 22.95
CA PRO A 172 -12.74 31.88 23.71
C PRO A 172 -12.59 31.32 25.13
N TYR A 173 -11.36 31.07 25.53
CA TYR A 173 -10.99 30.74 26.91
C TYR A 173 -10.24 31.91 27.53
N THR A 174 -10.36 32.14 28.83
CA THR A 174 -9.69 33.25 29.53
C THR A 174 -8.44 32.81 30.28
N ASP A 175 -8.38 31.55 30.67
CA ASP A 175 -7.42 30.95 31.61
C ASP A 175 -6.41 30.00 30.95
N TYR A 176 -6.71 29.49 29.76
CA TYR A 176 -5.81 28.63 28.98
C TYR A 176 -5.84 28.96 27.48
N ALA A 177 -4.82 28.48 26.76
CA ALA A 177 -4.74 28.54 25.31
C ALA A 177 -4.71 27.13 24.75
N ALA A 178 -5.54 26.86 23.73
CA ALA A 178 -5.56 25.59 23.05
C ALA A 178 -4.19 25.30 22.40
N SER A 179 -3.71 24.09 22.61
CA SER A 179 -2.42 23.60 22.12
C SER A 179 -2.59 22.30 21.36
N VAL A 180 -1.57 21.92 20.57
CA VAL A 180 -1.58 20.63 19.86
C VAL A 180 -1.77 19.47 20.84
N ASN A 181 -1.18 19.59 22.04
CA ASN A 181 -1.33 18.59 23.10
C ASN A 181 -2.77 18.38 23.53
N ASP A 182 -3.57 19.45 23.59
CA ASP A 182 -4.98 19.36 23.95
C ASP A 182 -5.80 18.65 22.87
N VAL A 183 -5.50 18.93 21.60
CA VAL A 183 -6.12 18.25 20.44
C VAL A 183 -5.78 16.76 20.44
N LEU A 184 -4.50 16.41 20.66
CA LEU A 184 -4.05 15.02 20.73
C LEU A 184 -4.70 14.27 21.90
N ALA A 185 -4.80 14.90 23.07
CA ALA A 185 -5.48 14.31 24.22
C ALA A 185 -6.98 14.08 23.95
N LEU A 186 -7.67 15.05 23.33
CA LEU A 186 -9.08 14.91 22.93
C LEU A 186 -9.30 13.77 21.91
N CYS A 187 -8.34 13.58 21.02
CA CYS A 187 -8.33 12.50 20.06
C CYS A 187 -8.11 11.13 20.69
N MET A 188 -7.05 10.97 21.48
CA MET A 188 -6.66 9.70 22.09
C MET A 188 -7.66 9.25 23.16
N SER A 189 -8.33 10.19 23.83
CA SER A 189 -9.46 9.89 24.72
C SER A 189 -10.72 9.42 23.98
N GLY A 190 -10.72 9.42 22.64
CA GLY A 190 -11.82 8.90 21.82
C GLY A 190 -11.80 7.40 21.59
N PHE A 191 -10.72 6.73 21.96
CA PHE A 191 -10.64 5.29 21.87
C PHE A 191 -11.40 4.64 23.04
N PRO A 192 -12.11 3.52 22.82
CA PRO A 192 -12.67 2.76 23.90
C PRO A 192 -11.55 2.22 24.82
N PRO A 193 -11.86 1.87 26.07
CA PRO A 193 -10.91 1.20 26.95
C PRO A 193 -10.28 -0.02 26.28
N ILE A 194 -9.02 -0.33 26.59
CA ILE A 194 -8.39 -1.57 26.12
C ILE A 194 -9.03 -2.72 26.88
N GLU A 195 -9.89 -3.48 26.20
CA GLU A 195 -10.44 -4.72 26.75
C GLU A 195 -9.32 -5.75 26.93
N LYS A 196 -9.38 -6.54 28.00
CA LYS A 196 -8.43 -7.64 28.21
C LYS A 196 -8.54 -8.63 27.04
N GLY A 197 -7.47 -8.76 26.26
CA GLY A 197 -7.44 -9.58 25.03
C GLY A 197 -7.91 -8.85 23.77
N GLY A 198 -8.12 -7.53 23.81
CA GLY A 198 -8.44 -6.73 22.64
C GLY A 198 -7.31 -6.75 21.60
N THR A 199 -7.61 -7.19 20.38
CA THR A 199 -6.66 -7.25 19.25
C THR A 199 -6.72 -6.02 18.34
N HIS A 200 -7.52 -5.00 18.72
CA HIS A 200 -7.69 -3.78 17.95
C HIS A 200 -6.39 -2.98 17.92
N ARG A 201 -5.87 -2.75 16.73
CA ARG A 201 -4.77 -1.81 16.48
C ARG A 201 -5.30 -0.40 16.57
N ARG A 202 -4.55 0.53 17.15
CA ARG A 202 -5.02 1.91 17.35
C ARG A 202 -4.06 2.89 16.70
N SER A 203 -4.58 3.69 15.77
CA SER A 203 -3.81 4.69 15.05
C SER A 203 -4.45 6.06 15.21
N VAL A 204 -3.65 7.05 15.59
CA VAL A 204 -4.00 8.46 15.54
C VAL A 204 -3.27 9.09 14.37
N ILE A 205 -3.98 9.82 13.52
CA ILE A 205 -3.39 10.59 12.43
C ILE A 205 -3.70 12.06 12.68
N TYR A 206 -2.69 12.79 13.13
CA TYR A 206 -2.76 14.23 13.31
C TYR A 206 -2.37 14.96 12.03
N LEU A 207 -3.19 15.92 11.62
CA LEU A 207 -2.94 16.84 10.51
C LEU A 207 -3.11 18.26 11.02
N GLY A 208 -2.05 19.05 10.93
CA GLY A 208 -2.09 20.46 11.32
C GLY A 208 -0.70 21.00 11.62
N PRO A 209 -0.61 22.26 12.05
CA PRO A 209 0.66 22.87 12.43
C PRO A 209 1.20 22.24 13.72
N SER A 210 2.50 22.38 13.99
CA SER A 210 3.12 21.98 15.25
C SER A 210 2.86 22.93 16.42
N ASP A 211 2.33 24.13 16.15
CA ASP A 211 1.86 25.06 17.17
C ASP A 211 0.51 25.64 16.77
N LEU A 212 -0.43 25.64 17.71
CA LEU A 212 -1.78 26.23 17.55
C LEU A 212 -1.90 27.57 18.25
N ARG A 213 -0.91 27.96 19.06
CA ARG A 213 -0.96 29.21 19.79
C ARG A 213 -0.70 30.39 18.86
N ALA A 214 -1.40 31.49 19.14
CA ALA A 214 -1.06 32.76 18.55
C ALA A 214 0.31 33.23 19.08
N ALA A 215 1.06 33.94 18.24
CA ALA A 215 2.34 34.51 18.66
C ALA A 215 2.17 35.41 19.90
N GLY A 216 2.95 35.13 20.95
CA GLY A 216 2.91 35.88 22.21
C GLY A 216 1.85 35.42 23.22
N ASP A 217 1.06 34.38 22.91
CA ASP A 217 0.12 33.79 23.87
C ASP A 217 0.86 32.92 24.91
N SER A 218 0.93 33.42 26.14
CA SER A 218 1.65 32.78 27.26
C SER A 218 0.74 31.99 28.21
N ARG A 219 -0.56 31.87 27.90
CA ARG A 219 -1.50 31.12 28.74
C ARG A 219 -1.13 29.64 28.77
N ALA A 220 -1.45 28.98 29.89
CA ALA A 220 -1.18 27.56 30.06
C ALA A 220 -1.94 26.70 29.03
N ALA A 221 -1.39 25.54 28.67
CA ALA A 221 -2.16 24.47 28.03
C ALA A 221 -2.83 23.58 29.09
N LEU A 222 -3.86 22.84 28.69
CA LEU A 222 -4.48 21.84 29.57
C LEU A 222 -3.58 20.61 29.70
N PHE A 223 -2.92 20.21 28.61
CA PHE A 223 -2.02 19.06 28.57
C PHE A 223 -0.56 19.47 28.33
N SER A 224 0.32 18.95 29.18
CA SER A 224 1.77 18.97 28.96
C SER A 224 2.18 17.82 28.04
N ASP A 225 3.42 17.87 27.51
CA ASP A 225 3.99 16.79 26.70
C ASP A 225 3.97 15.45 27.46
N ALA A 226 4.25 15.48 28.76
CA ALA A 226 4.18 14.31 29.63
C ALA A 226 2.74 13.79 29.77
N GLY A 227 1.76 14.70 29.93
CA GLY A 227 0.36 14.32 30.02
C GLY A 227 -0.16 13.66 28.75
N VAL A 228 0.15 14.19 27.57
CA VAL A 228 -0.24 13.56 26.29
C VAL A 228 0.46 12.21 26.10
N ARG A 229 1.73 12.10 26.50
CA ARG A 229 2.44 10.83 26.47
C ARG A 229 1.75 9.77 27.32
N ASP A 230 1.35 10.12 28.54
CA ASP A 230 0.64 9.19 29.43
C ASP A 230 -0.73 8.79 28.85
N VAL A 231 -1.44 9.73 28.21
CA VAL A 231 -2.69 9.44 27.49
C VAL A 231 -2.46 8.49 26.30
N ALA A 232 -1.41 8.71 25.51
CA ALA A 232 -1.07 7.86 24.37
C ALA A 232 -0.69 6.43 24.80
N GLU A 233 0.09 6.31 25.88
CA GLU A 233 0.48 5.03 26.49
C GLU A 233 -0.75 4.28 27.02
N HIS A 234 -1.63 4.98 27.76
CA HIS A 234 -2.86 4.40 28.30
C HIS A 234 -3.83 3.98 27.20
N ALA A 235 -3.96 4.77 26.15
CA ALA A 235 -4.81 4.47 25.02
C ALA A 235 -4.20 3.40 24.10
N GLY A 236 -2.90 3.10 24.21
CA GLY A 236 -2.20 2.14 23.36
C GLY A 236 -2.17 2.56 21.88
N THR A 237 -2.10 3.87 21.62
CA THR A 237 -2.20 4.43 20.27
C THR A 237 -0.84 4.66 19.64
N GLN A 238 -0.71 4.34 18.35
CA GLN A 238 0.38 4.84 17.51
C GLN A 238 0.04 6.24 16.99
N LEU A 239 0.86 7.24 17.29
CA LEU A 239 0.67 8.60 16.79
C LEU A 239 1.44 8.81 15.48
N ASN A 240 0.73 9.16 14.43
CA ASN A 240 1.27 9.61 13.16
C ASN A 240 0.93 11.10 12.97
N VAL A 241 1.91 11.89 12.54
CA VAL A 241 1.82 13.36 12.42
C VAL A 241 2.14 13.79 10.99
N ILE A 242 1.25 14.59 10.42
CA ILE A 242 1.44 15.34 9.19
C ILE A 242 1.49 16.83 9.59
N ASP A 243 2.69 17.35 9.74
CA ASP A 243 2.93 18.73 10.15
C ASP A 243 2.86 19.66 8.92
N THR A 244 1.84 20.52 8.90
CA THR A 244 1.61 21.48 7.81
C THR A 244 2.33 22.81 7.99
N ALA A 245 2.83 23.10 9.19
CA ALA A 245 3.65 24.27 9.47
C ALA A 245 4.71 23.95 10.56
N PRO A 246 5.83 23.31 10.17
CA PRO A 246 6.89 22.96 11.10
C PRO A 246 7.48 24.17 11.82
N SER A 247 7.77 23.99 13.10
CA SER A 247 8.27 25.03 14.01
C SER A 247 9.20 24.41 15.06
N PRO A 248 9.83 25.19 15.95
CA PRO A 248 10.57 24.63 17.07
C PRO A 248 9.73 23.68 17.96
N ALA A 249 8.41 23.84 17.98
CA ALA A 249 7.50 22.96 18.71
C ALA A 249 7.38 21.55 18.08
N SER A 250 7.79 21.35 16.82
CA SER A 250 7.76 20.04 16.16
C SER A 250 8.59 18.97 16.90
N ALA A 251 9.61 19.36 17.68
CA ALA A 251 10.49 18.43 18.38
C ALA A 251 9.74 17.52 19.37
N SER A 252 8.73 18.04 20.07
CA SER A 252 7.91 17.24 21.00
C SER A 252 7.03 16.24 20.24
N LEU A 253 6.45 16.66 19.10
CA LEU A 253 5.67 15.80 18.22
C LEU A 253 6.49 14.68 17.59
N VAL A 254 7.70 14.99 17.11
CA VAL A 254 8.64 13.98 16.59
C VAL A 254 8.95 12.94 17.67
N THR A 255 9.25 13.40 18.89
CA THR A 255 9.56 12.53 20.02
C THR A 255 8.37 11.64 20.39
N LEU A 256 7.15 12.19 20.43
CA LEU A 256 5.94 11.45 20.77
C LEU A 256 5.57 10.43 19.67
N ALA A 257 5.66 10.82 18.40
CA ALA A 257 5.44 9.92 17.27
C ALA A 257 6.43 8.74 17.30
N GLN A 258 7.72 9.00 17.48
CA GLN A 258 8.75 7.95 17.59
C GLN A 258 8.51 7.00 18.77
N ARG A 259 8.16 7.54 19.94
CA ARG A 259 7.88 6.73 21.15
C ARG A 259 6.68 5.80 20.98
N THR A 260 5.66 6.26 20.27
CA THR A 260 4.45 5.47 19.98
C THR A 260 4.63 4.54 18.78
N GLY A 261 5.81 4.54 18.13
CA GLY A 261 6.12 3.74 16.96
C GLY A 261 5.53 4.27 15.65
N GLY A 262 5.05 5.52 15.63
CA GLY A 262 4.49 6.15 14.45
C GLY A 262 5.48 7.03 13.68
N ARG A 263 4.93 7.82 12.75
CA ARG A 263 5.68 8.62 11.79
C ARG A 263 5.42 10.11 11.98
N TYR A 264 6.45 10.91 11.77
CA TYR A 264 6.33 12.36 11.65
C TYR A 264 6.74 12.75 10.23
N LEU A 265 5.85 13.43 9.51
CA LEU A 265 6.01 13.82 8.12
C LEU A 265 5.68 15.29 7.97
N ALA A 266 6.48 16.02 7.19
CA ALA A 266 6.28 17.44 6.92
C ALA A 266 6.35 17.68 5.40
N PRO A 267 5.24 17.44 4.67
CA PRO A 267 5.22 17.51 3.20
C PRO A 267 5.34 18.94 2.64
N GLY A 268 5.39 19.96 3.50
CA GLY A 268 5.45 21.36 3.10
C GLY A 268 4.14 21.82 2.47
N ARG A 269 4.21 22.58 1.37
CA ARG A 269 3.03 23.11 0.65
C ARG A 269 2.48 22.14 -0.41
N GLY A 270 2.99 20.92 -0.48
CA GLY A 270 2.56 19.90 -1.44
C GLY A 270 1.30 19.15 -0.98
N SER A 271 0.85 18.24 -1.83
CA SER A 271 -0.20 17.27 -1.48
C SER A 271 0.21 16.45 -0.26
N VAL A 272 -0.74 16.17 0.63
CA VAL A 272 -0.52 15.32 1.81
C VAL A 272 -0.70 13.82 1.51
N ILE A 273 -1.10 13.45 0.30
CA ILE A 273 -1.43 12.06 -0.07
C ILE A 273 -0.22 11.14 0.04
N GLU A 274 0.97 11.61 -0.34
CA GLU A 274 2.19 10.83 -0.19
C GLU A 274 2.47 10.54 1.29
N ALA A 275 2.33 11.55 2.15
CA ALA A 275 2.48 11.39 3.59
C ALA A 275 1.43 10.45 4.20
N ILE A 276 0.17 10.56 3.75
CA ILE A 276 -0.90 9.65 4.17
C ILE A 276 -0.56 8.21 3.74
N ASN A 277 -0.15 7.99 2.50
CA ASN A 277 0.21 6.67 2.00
C ASN A 277 1.40 6.06 2.77
N GLU A 278 2.41 6.87 3.10
CA GLU A 278 3.53 6.41 3.95
C GLU A 278 3.04 5.99 5.35
N ILE A 279 2.16 6.79 5.97
CA ILE A 279 1.56 6.45 7.26
C ILE A 279 0.74 5.16 7.17
N ARG A 280 -0.05 4.99 6.10
CA ARG A 280 -0.85 3.76 5.90
C ARG A 280 0.03 2.54 5.63
N ALA A 281 1.18 2.71 4.99
CA ALA A 281 2.19 1.65 4.84
C ALA A 281 2.89 1.29 6.16
N HIS A 282 2.85 2.19 7.16
CA HIS A 282 3.36 2.00 8.53
C HIS A 282 2.24 1.86 9.57
N ALA A 283 1.14 1.20 9.22
CA ALA A 283 0.06 0.92 10.16
C ALA A 283 0.57 0.11 11.37
N PRO A 284 -0.08 0.25 12.56
CA PRO A 284 0.37 -0.45 13.75
C PRO A 284 0.46 -1.95 13.53
N PRO A 285 1.48 -2.64 14.04
CA PRO A 285 1.56 -4.07 13.89
C PRO A 285 0.51 -4.70 14.82
N PRO A 286 -0.21 -5.73 14.35
CA PRO A 286 -1.20 -6.40 15.17
C PRO A 286 -0.53 -7.19 16.29
N ARG A 287 -1.25 -7.30 17.41
CA ARG A 287 -0.80 -8.02 18.59
C ARG A 287 -1.84 -9.07 18.96
N LEU A 288 -1.38 -10.26 19.35
CA LEU A 288 -2.24 -11.23 20.04
C LEU A 288 -2.56 -10.75 21.45
N ALA A 289 -3.54 -11.41 22.06
CA ALA A 289 -3.91 -11.19 23.46
C ALA A 289 -2.74 -11.40 24.45
N ASP A 290 -1.71 -12.16 24.07
CA ASP A 290 -0.48 -12.39 24.85
C ASP A 290 0.61 -11.33 24.62
N GLY A 291 0.34 -10.33 23.76
CA GLY A 291 1.28 -9.26 23.42
C GLY A 291 2.26 -9.60 22.31
N THR A 292 2.21 -10.82 21.75
CA THR A 292 3.08 -11.19 20.63
C THR A 292 2.69 -10.42 19.37
N VAL A 293 3.70 -9.85 18.70
CA VAL A 293 3.51 -9.11 17.46
C VAL A 293 3.36 -10.09 16.30
N VAL A 294 2.24 -10.02 15.58
CA VAL A 294 2.02 -10.83 14.37
C VAL A 294 2.41 -10.02 13.17
N THR A 295 3.22 -10.62 12.30
CA THR A 295 3.48 -10.04 10.99
C THR A 295 2.33 -10.37 10.05
N ALA A 296 2.01 -9.46 9.12
CA ALA A 296 0.89 -9.61 8.21
C ALA A 296 0.85 -11.00 7.56
N ASP A 297 -0.31 -11.67 7.64
CA ASP A 297 -0.49 -12.92 6.91
C ASP A 297 -0.61 -12.59 5.42
N VAL A 298 0.44 -12.94 4.68
CA VAL A 298 0.52 -12.67 3.25
C VAL A 298 0.12 -13.94 2.52
N ARG A 299 -0.97 -13.85 1.74
CA ARG A 299 -1.48 -14.98 0.97
C ARG A 299 -0.87 -14.99 -0.41
N ASP A 300 -0.50 -16.18 -0.88
CA ASP A 300 -0.06 -16.37 -2.26
C ASP A 300 -1.25 -16.18 -3.22
N ASP A 301 -1.09 -15.37 -4.26
CA ASP A 301 -2.07 -15.16 -5.35
C ASP A 301 -1.47 -15.49 -6.73
N PRO A 302 -1.27 -16.78 -7.06
CA PRO A 302 -0.65 -17.20 -8.31
C PRO A 302 -1.65 -17.26 -9.49
N VAL A 303 -2.85 -16.68 -9.38
CA VAL A 303 -3.91 -16.86 -10.39
C VAL A 303 -3.46 -16.37 -11.77
N VAL A 304 -2.94 -15.14 -11.85
CA VAL A 304 -2.46 -14.56 -13.11
C VAL A 304 -1.34 -15.40 -13.76
N PRO A 305 -0.24 -15.75 -13.06
CA PRO A 305 0.80 -16.57 -13.68
C PRO A 305 0.31 -17.99 -14.04
N LEU A 306 -0.61 -18.59 -13.28
CA LEU A 306 -1.17 -19.90 -13.61
C LEU A 306 -2.02 -19.86 -14.90
N VAL A 307 -2.81 -18.81 -15.10
CA VAL A 307 -3.60 -18.62 -16.33
C VAL A 307 -2.68 -18.49 -17.55
N ILE A 308 -1.59 -17.71 -17.44
CA ILE A 308 -0.61 -17.56 -18.53
C ILE A 308 0.07 -18.90 -18.84
N ALA A 309 0.46 -19.66 -17.81
CA ALA A 309 1.06 -20.98 -17.98
C ALA A 309 0.10 -21.97 -18.67
N LEU A 310 -1.18 -21.98 -18.26
CA LEU A 310 -2.22 -22.84 -18.86
C LEU A 310 -2.44 -22.50 -20.34
N LEU A 311 -2.59 -21.22 -20.68
CA LEU A 311 -2.76 -20.77 -22.06
C LEU A 311 -1.55 -21.15 -22.92
N SER A 312 -0.33 -20.94 -22.39
CA SER A 312 0.91 -21.27 -23.09
C SER A 312 1.04 -22.78 -23.35
N ALA A 313 0.71 -23.62 -22.36
CA ALA A 313 0.69 -25.07 -22.51
C ALA A 313 -0.34 -25.54 -23.56
N THR A 314 -1.49 -24.87 -23.63
CA THR A 314 -2.55 -25.17 -24.61
C THR A 314 -2.07 -24.84 -26.03
N VAL A 315 -1.49 -23.65 -26.24
CA VAL A 315 -0.92 -23.24 -27.53
C VAL A 315 0.21 -24.16 -27.95
N LEU A 316 1.09 -24.54 -27.02
CA LEU A 316 2.19 -25.48 -27.30
C LEU A 316 1.66 -26.86 -27.73
N SER A 317 0.64 -27.37 -27.05
CA SER A 317 0.03 -28.67 -27.36
C SER A 317 -0.60 -28.67 -28.75
N VAL A 318 -1.33 -27.60 -29.11
CA VAL A 318 -1.92 -27.44 -30.45
C VAL A 318 -0.83 -27.30 -31.52
N ALA A 319 0.20 -26.49 -31.27
CA ALA A 319 1.31 -26.32 -32.21
C ALA A 319 2.06 -27.63 -32.49
N LEU A 320 2.32 -28.44 -31.45
CA LEU A 320 2.95 -29.75 -31.58
C LEU A 320 2.05 -30.77 -32.31
N LEU A 321 0.74 -30.73 -32.10
CA LEU A 321 -0.24 -31.57 -32.81
C LEU A 321 -0.29 -31.23 -34.31
N VAL A 322 -0.27 -29.95 -34.65
CA VAL A 322 -0.27 -29.48 -36.04
C VAL A 322 1.04 -29.82 -36.74
N LEU A 323 2.18 -29.73 -36.05
CA LEU A 323 3.50 -30.10 -36.59
C LEU A 323 3.70 -31.61 -36.79
N ARG A 324 2.90 -32.45 -36.12
CA ARG A 324 2.99 -33.92 -36.23
C ARG A 324 2.16 -34.46 -37.40
N ARG A 325 1.24 -33.67 -37.95
CA ARG A 325 0.47 -33.98 -39.17
C ARG A 325 1.18 -33.45 -40.41
#